data_AF-A0A3Q8YJJ5-F1
#
_entry.id   AF-A0A3Q8YJJ5-F1
#
_cell.length_a   1.000
_cell.length_b   1.000
_cell.length_c   1.000
_cell.angle_alpha   90.00
_cell.angle_beta   90.00
_cell.angle_gamma   90.00
#
_symmetry.space_group_name_H-M   'P 1'
#
loop_
_entity.id
_entity.type
_entity.pdbx_description
1 polymer ?
#
loop_
_entity_poly.entity_id
_entity_poly.type
_entity_poly.pdbx_seq_one_letter_code
_entity_poly.pdbx_strand_id
1 'polypeptide(L)'
;MQVLVRDNNIEQALRVLKRKMQREGIFREMKARRAYEKPSERKTRQRAEAIRRAHKLARKRAQREGLLPQPKGKGPLPRRPAPGAQRTVESGGSFRPSSA
;
A
#
# COMPACT_ATOMS: atom_id res chain seq x y z
N MET A 1 7.15 -13.69 -15.82
CA MET A 1 6.81 -14.04 -14.42
C MET A 1 5.72 -15.10 -14.43
N GLN A 2 5.92 -16.26 -13.80
CA GLN A 2 4.95 -17.38 -13.82
C GLN A 2 4.56 -17.78 -12.39
N VAL A 3 3.28 -18.14 -12.19
CA VAL A 3 2.74 -18.65 -10.92
C VAL A 3 2.08 -19.99 -11.20
N LEU A 4 2.57 -21.05 -10.55
CA LEU A 4 1.96 -22.37 -10.61
C LEU A 4 0.78 -22.40 -9.66
N VAL A 5 -0.38 -22.80 -10.17
CA VAL A 5 -1.61 -22.96 -9.38
C VAL A 5 -1.71 -24.43 -9.00
N ARG A 6 -1.87 -24.71 -7.70
CA ARG A 6 -2.15 -26.05 -7.19
C ARG A 6 -3.56 -26.06 -6.61
N ASP A 7 -4.23 -27.20 -6.74
CA ASP A 7 -5.52 -27.48 -6.09
C ASP A 7 -6.64 -26.49 -6.42
N ASN A 8 -6.72 -26.06 -7.70
CA ASN A 8 -7.71 -25.10 -8.20
C ASN A 8 -7.79 -23.76 -7.43
N ASN A 9 -6.75 -23.40 -6.68
CA ASN A 9 -6.74 -22.20 -5.85
C ASN A 9 -6.36 -20.94 -6.66
N ILE A 10 -7.26 -20.55 -7.56
CA ILE A 10 -7.06 -19.48 -8.54
C ILE A 10 -6.94 -18.11 -7.86
N GLU A 11 -7.76 -17.85 -6.84
CA GLU A 11 -7.83 -16.55 -6.19
C GLU A 11 -6.53 -16.19 -5.44
N GLN A 12 -5.94 -17.18 -4.78
CA GLN A 12 -4.64 -17.00 -4.13
C GLN A 12 -3.51 -16.83 -5.14
N ALA A 13 -3.53 -17.59 -6.25
CA ALA A 13 -2.55 -17.45 -7.32
C ALA A 13 -2.56 -16.04 -7.92
N LEU A 14 -3.75 -15.48 -8.20
CA LEU A 14 -3.90 -14.11 -8.67
C LEU A 14 -3.37 -13.08 -7.66
N ARG A 15 -3.61 -13.32 -6.37
CA ARG A 15 -3.10 -12.44 -5.30
C ARG A 15 -1.56 -12.49 -5.19
N VAL A 16 -0.96 -13.67 -5.33
CA VAL A 16 0.50 -13.84 -5.34
C VAL A 16 1.10 -13.21 -6.59
N LEU A 17 0.50 -13.42 -7.76
CA LEU A 17 0.89 -12.83 -9.03
C LEU A 17 0.92 -11.30 -8.92
N LYS A 18 -0.17 -10.70 -8.45
CA LYS A 18 -0.28 -9.24 -8.25
C LYS A 18 0.80 -8.71 -7.29
N ARG A 19 1.06 -9.40 -6.17
CA ARG A 19 2.10 -8.99 -5.21
C ARG A 19 3.50 -9.05 -5.81
N LYS A 20 3.83 -10.10 -6.55
CA LYS A 20 5.13 -10.25 -7.20
C LYS A 20 5.32 -9.21 -8.33
N MET A 21 4.30 -8.97 -9.16
CA MET A 21 4.32 -7.89 -10.16
C MET A 21 4.46 -6.49 -9.56
N GLN A 22 3.90 -6.25 -8.37
CA GLN A 22 4.08 -5.00 -7.65
C GLN A 22 5.51 -4.84 -7.11
N ARG A 23 6.15 -5.93 -6.66
CA ARG A 23 7.56 -5.93 -6.20
C ARG A 23 8.53 -5.67 -7.34
N GLU A 24 8.28 -6.29 -8.49
CA GLU A 24 9.04 -6.06 -9.72
C GLU A 24 8.79 -4.67 -10.30
N GLY A 25 7.78 -3.93 -9.81
CA GLY A 25 7.50 -2.57 -10.24
C GLY A 25 6.90 -2.47 -11.64
N ILE A 26 6.52 -3.60 -12.24
CA ILE A 26 5.99 -3.68 -13.62
C ILE A 26 4.77 -2.77 -13.78
N PHE A 27 3.88 -2.68 -12.79
CA PHE A 27 2.74 -1.75 -12.87
C PHE A 27 3.14 -0.27 -12.89
N ARG A 28 4.26 0.10 -12.27
CA ARG A 28 4.79 1.46 -12.33
C ARG A 28 5.40 1.75 -13.69
N GLU A 29 6.11 0.77 -14.26
CA GLU A 29 6.65 0.88 -15.61
C GLU A 29 5.56 0.91 -16.68
N MET A 30 4.56 0.04 -16.59
CA MET A 30 3.41 0.04 -17.49
C MET A 30 2.67 1.38 -17.44
N LYS A 31 2.59 2.03 -16.28
CA LYS A 31 2.00 3.36 -16.17
C LYS A 31 2.90 4.45 -16.75
N ALA A 32 4.20 4.38 -16.52
CA ALA A 32 5.17 5.34 -17.04
C ALA A 32 5.34 5.27 -18.56
N ARG A 33 5.13 4.09 -19.17
CA ARG A 33 5.31 3.85 -20.62
C ARG A 33 4.02 4.02 -21.45
N ARG A 34 2.90 4.46 -20.87
CA ARG A 34 1.63 4.62 -21.61
C ARG A 34 1.65 5.69 -22.70
N ALA A 35 2.51 6.70 -22.53
CA ALA A 35 2.68 7.79 -23.47
C ALA A 35 4.17 7.96 -23.76
N TYR A 36 4.49 8.45 -24.96
CA TYR A 36 5.86 8.80 -25.32
C TYR A 36 6.35 9.95 -24.43
N GLU A 37 7.31 9.66 -23.56
CA GLU A 37 7.98 10.68 -22.75
C GLU A 37 9.24 11.14 -23.49
N LYS A 38 9.36 12.45 -23.68
CA LYS A 38 10.50 13.04 -24.38
C LYS A 38 11.81 12.63 -23.69
N PRO A 39 12.87 12.26 -24.43
CA PRO A 39 14.11 11.73 -23.83
C PRO A 39 14.77 12.69 -22.82
N SER A 40 14.62 14.00 -22.99
CA SER A 40 15.07 15.01 -22.03
C SER A 40 14.34 14.92 -20.69
N GLU A 41 13.02 14.72 -20.72
CA GLU A 41 12.17 14.62 -19.53
C GLU A 41 12.41 13.31 -18.78
N ARG A 42 12.59 12.20 -19.52
CA ARG A 42 13.03 10.91 -18.95
C ARG A 42 14.33 11.04 -18.17
N LYS A 43 15.34 11.74 -18.71
CA LYS A 43 16.64 11.94 -18.05
C LYS A 43 16.50 12.75 -16.77
N THR A 44 15.72 13.83 -16.78
CA THR A 44 15.47 14.67 -15.60
C THR A 44 14.74 13.90 -14.50
N ARG A 45 13.70 13.13 -14.85
CA ARG A 45 12.96 12.29 -13.90
C ARG A 45 13.84 11.22 -13.28
N GLN A 46 14.64 10.51 -14.09
CA GLN A 46 15.56 9.48 -13.59
C GLN A 46 16.62 10.05 -12.64
N ARG A 47 17.21 11.21 -12.97
CA ARG A 47 18.16 11.91 -12.09
C ARG A 47 17.51 12.30 -10.76
N ALA A 48 16.32 12.89 -10.80
CA ALA A 48 15.58 13.27 -9.60
C ALA A 48 15.21 12.05 -8.73
N GLU A 49 14.81 10.93 -9.35
CA GLU A 49 14.54 9.69 -8.63
C GLU A 49 15.80 9.07 -8.01
N ALA A 50 16.93 9.10 -8.72
CA ALA A 50 18.20 8.60 -8.21
C ALA A 50 18.66 9.38 -6.97
N ILE A 51 18.58 10.72 -7.01
CA ILE A 51 18.88 11.58 -5.87
C ILE A 51 17.95 11.26 -4.68
N ARG A 52 16.63 11.15 -4.92
CA ARG A 52 15.67 10.78 -3.87
C ARG A 52 15.97 9.41 -3.27
N ARG A 53 16.35 8.42 -4.07
CA ARG A 53 16.74 7.08 -3.60
C ARG A 53 18.03 7.14 -2.77
N ALA A 54 19.03 7.88 -3.23
CA ALA A 54 20.30 8.07 -2.52
C ALA A 54 20.10 8.72 -1.16
N HIS A 55 19.33 9.81 -1.08
CA HIS A 55 19.02 10.48 0.20
C HIS A 55 18.27 9.55 1.16
N LYS A 56 17.37 8.71 0.63
CA LYS A 56 16.62 7.74 1.43
C LYS A 56 17.53 6.61 1.95
N LEU A 57 18.48 6.15 1.15
CA LEU A 57 19.48 5.14 1.55
C LEU A 57 20.42 5.70 2.62
N ALA A 58 20.94 6.91 2.42
CA ALA A 58 21.79 7.60 3.39
C ALA A 58 21.07 7.79 4.73
N ARG A 59 19.83 8.27 4.72
CA ARG A 59 19.02 8.42 5.94
C ARG A 59 18.81 7.09 6.66
N LYS A 60 18.56 6.01 5.93
CA LYS A 60 18.39 4.66 6.52
C LYS A 60 19.69 4.10 7.09
N ARG A 61 20.84 4.37 6.44
CA ARG A 61 22.17 3.98 6.96
C ARG A 61 22.50 4.72 8.25
N ALA A 62 22.32 6.05 8.28
CA ALA A 62 22.55 6.87 9.47
C ALA A 62 21.63 6.50 10.65
N GLN A 63 20.40 6.03 10.39
CA GLN A 63 19.52 5.48 11.44
C GLN A 63 19.99 4.13 11.97
N ARG A 64 20.58 3.28 11.11
CA ARG A 64 21.12 1.97 11.51
C ARG A 64 22.40 2.12 12.32
N GLU A 65 23.21 3.13 11.99
CA GLU A 65 24.45 3.48 12.68
C GLU A 65 24.21 4.34 13.93
N GLY A 66 22.94 4.59 14.31
CA GLY A 66 22.58 5.24 15.57
C GLY A 66 22.78 6.76 15.63
N LEU A 67 23.28 7.38 14.55
CA LEU A 67 23.54 8.83 14.50
C LEU A 67 22.28 9.69 14.41
N LEU A 68 21.12 9.12 14.07
CA LEU A 68 19.85 9.84 13.97
C LEU A 68 18.76 9.15 14.78
N PRO A 69 17.95 9.89 15.56
CA PRO A 69 16.79 9.33 16.21
C PRO A 69 15.84 8.76 15.15
N GLN A 70 15.33 7.55 15.41
CA GLN A 70 14.35 6.95 14.52
C GLN A 70 13.15 7.90 14.38
N PRO A 71 12.66 8.16 13.16
CA PRO A 71 11.49 9.00 12.98
C PRO A 71 10.35 8.36 13.75
N LYS A 72 9.78 9.08 14.73
CA LYS A 72 8.60 8.63 15.48
C LYS A 72 7.57 8.15 14.45
N GLY A 73 7.29 6.84 14.48
CA GLY A 73 6.35 6.22 13.56
C GLY A 73 5.03 6.96 13.70
N LYS A 74 4.47 7.45 12.58
CA LYS A 74 3.08 7.90 12.56
C LYS A 74 2.28 6.72 13.11
N GLY A 75 1.55 6.95 14.20
CA GLY A 75 0.77 5.92 14.89
C GLY A 75 -0.09 5.12 13.91
N PRO A 76 -0.54 3.92 14.30
CA PRO A 76 -1.29 3.05 13.39
C PRO A 76 -2.45 3.85 12.78
N LEU A 77 -2.42 3.98 11.45
CA LEU A 77 -3.54 4.53 10.70
C LEU A 77 -4.81 3.79 11.14
N PRO A 78 -5.96 4.49 11.31
CA PRO A 78 -7.18 3.84 11.73
C PRO A 78 -7.46 2.67 10.79
N ARG A 79 -7.45 1.45 11.34
CA ARG A 79 -7.78 0.25 10.58
C ARG A 79 -9.23 0.43 10.15
N ARG A 80 -9.47 0.61 8.85
CA ARG A 80 -10.82 0.52 8.29
C ARG A 80 -11.44 -0.80 8.79
N PRO A 81 -12.65 -0.76 9.36
CA PRO A 81 -13.30 -1.97 9.85
C PRO A 81 -13.42 -2.98 8.71
N ALA A 82 -13.24 -4.25 9.04
CA ALA A 82 -13.38 -5.33 8.08
C ALA A 82 -14.77 -5.28 7.43
N PRO A 83 -14.90 -5.48 6.11
CA PRO A 83 -16.20 -5.58 5.46
C PRO A 83 -16.91 -6.81 6.05
N GLY A 84 -17.85 -6.58 6.97
CA GLY A 84 -18.53 -7.65 7.71
C GLY A 84 -18.74 -7.39 9.21
N ALA A 85 -18.13 -6.35 9.79
CA ALA A 85 -18.46 -5.92 11.15
C ALA A 85 -19.84 -5.22 11.14
N GLN A 86 -20.90 -6.01 11.17
CA GLN A 86 -22.27 -5.54 11.29
C GLN A 86 -22.41 -4.81 12.63
N ARG A 87 -22.79 -3.53 12.56
CA ARG A 87 -23.32 -2.80 13.71
C ARG A 87 -24.62 -3.49 14.08
N THR A 88 -24.62 -4.26 15.16
CA THR A 88 -25.84 -4.68 15.82
C THR A 88 -26.49 -3.42 16.37
N VAL A 89 -27.44 -2.87 15.60
CA VAL A 89 -28.42 -1.93 16.14
C VAL A 89 -29.26 -2.72 17.13
N GLU A 90 -28.99 -2.55 18.41
CA GLU A 90 -29.87 -3.02 19.47
C GLU A 90 -31.19 -2.28 19.34
N SER A 91 -32.13 -2.91 18.64
CA SER A 91 -33.56 -2.62 18.71
C SER A 91 -34.08 -3.10 20.06
N GLY A 92 -33.76 -2.37 21.12
CA GLY A 92 -34.33 -2.52 22.45
C GLY A 92 -35.40 -1.45 22.67
N GLY A 93 -36.61 -1.72 22.19
CA GLY A 93 -37.75 -0.87 22.43
C GLY A 93 -38.18 -0.86 23.90
N SER A 94 -38.49 0.34 24.41
CA SER A 94 -39.51 0.51 25.44
C SER A 94 -40.08 1.93 25.38
N PHE A 95 -40.86 2.21 24.33
CA PHE A 95 -41.82 3.30 24.39
C PHE A 95 -42.98 2.84 25.27
N ARG A 96 -43.00 3.28 26.54
CA ARG A 96 -44.16 3.11 27.42
C ARG A 96 -45.16 4.24 27.12
N PRO A 97 -46.40 3.94 26.69
CA PRO A 97 -47.44 4.97 26.67
C PRO A 97 -47.90 5.22 28.11
N SER A 98 -47.83 6.47 28.56
CA SER A 98 -48.49 6.90 29.81
C SER A 98 -49.95 7.17 29.50
N SER A 99 -50.84 6.39 30.11
CA SER A 99 -52.28 6.63 30.19
C SER A 99 -52.63 7.28 31.53
N ALA A 100 -53.64 8.14 31.50
CA ALA A 100 -54.28 8.91 32.58
C ALA A 100 -53.69 10.31 32.83
#